data_AF-A0A2E1WM18-F1
#
_entry.id   AF-A0A2E1WM18-F1
#
_cell.length_a   1.000
_cell.length_b   1.000
_cell.length_c   1.000
_cell.angle_alpha   90.00
_cell.angle_beta   90.00
_cell.angle_gamma   90.00
#
_symmetry.space_group_name_H-M   'P 1'
#
loop_
_entity.id
_entity.type
_entity.pdbx_description
1 polymer ?
#
loop_
_entity_poly.entity_id
_entity_poly.type
_entity_poly.pdbx_seq_one_letter_code
_entity_poly.pdbx_strand_id
1 'polypeptide(L)' 'MGVAYEVARPADHKAAAWARRASYLINPDGLIAKSYDFRDSPDLSEHAQDALNDISNLS' A
#
# COMPACT_ATOMS: atom_id res chain seq x y z
N MET A 1 -7.90 -4.01 12.70
CA MET A 1 -6.48 -4.21 12.30
C MET A 1 -6.11 -3.15 11.26
N GLY A 2 -4.88 -2.61 11.27
CA GLY A 2 -4.37 -1.76 10.18
C GLY A 2 -4.71 -0.26 10.23
N VAL A 3 -5.21 0.27 11.36
CA VAL A 3 -5.59 1.69 11.51
C VAL A 3 -4.38 2.61 11.38
N ALA A 4 -3.24 2.25 12.01
CA ALA A 4 -2.00 3.03 11.94
C ALA A 4 -1.41 3.17 10.52
N TYR A 5 -1.88 2.35 9.59
CA TYR A 5 -1.45 2.31 8.20
C TYR A 5 -2.59 2.66 7.24
N GLU A 6 -3.72 3.18 7.74
CA GLU A 6 -4.89 3.61 6.96
C GLU A 6 -5.54 2.49 6.12
N VAL A 7 -5.22 1.23 6.39
CA VAL A 7 -5.75 0.06 5.68
C VAL A 7 -6.85 -0.66 6.44
N ALA A 8 -7.38 -0.08 7.51
CA ALA A 8 -8.53 -0.63 8.20
C ALA A 8 -9.75 -0.73 7.27
N ARG A 9 -10.51 -1.81 7.41
CA ARG A 9 -11.79 -2.01 6.71
C ARG A 9 -12.95 -1.56 7.60
N PRO A 10 -14.08 -1.10 7.01
CA PRO A 10 -15.32 -0.89 7.74
C PRO A 10 -15.75 -2.13 8.54
N ALA A 11 -16.41 -1.93 9.68
CA ALA A 11 -16.78 -3.01 10.59
C ALA A 11 -17.78 -4.01 9.98
N ASP A 12 -18.58 -3.56 9.02
CA ASP A 12 -19.58 -4.34 8.27
C ASP A 12 -18.98 -5.09 7.06
N HIS A 13 -17.70 -4.87 6.74
CA HIS A 13 -17.05 -5.57 5.64
C HIS A 13 -16.84 -7.06 5.96
N LYS A 14 -17.12 -7.98 5.03
CA LYS A 14 -16.96 -9.44 5.21
C LYS A 14 -15.56 -9.89 5.68
N ALA A 15 -14.56 -9.05 5.44
CA ALA A 15 -13.17 -9.24 5.82
C ALA A 15 -12.68 -8.20 6.86
N ALA A 16 -13.56 -7.64 7.69
CA ALA A 16 -13.23 -6.56 8.65
C ALA A 16 -12.08 -6.90 9.63
N ALA A 17 -11.86 -8.20 9.90
CA ALA A 17 -10.75 -8.67 10.72
C ALA A 17 -9.38 -8.49 10.05
N TRP A 18 -9.32 -8.34 8.72
CA TRP A 18 -8.09 -8.19 7.95
C TRP A 18 -7.95 -6.77 7.41
N ALA A 19 -6.71 -6.29 7.38
CA ALA A 19 -6.37 -5.06 6.70
C ALA A 19 -6.63 -5.16 5.19
N ARG A 20 -6.83 -4.02 4.54
CA ARG A 20 -6.74 -3.88 3.09
C ARG A 20 -5.31 -4.19 2.64
N ARG A 21 -5.19 -4.66 1.40
CA ARG A 21 -3.89 -4.82 0.77
C ARG A 21 -3.37 -3.43 0.43
N ALA A 22 -2.16 -3.13 0.86
CA ALA A 22 -1.39 -1.96 0.47
C ALA A 22 0.09 -2.33 0.51
N SER A 23 0.91 -1.56 -0.19
CA SER A 23 2.37 -1.61 -0.06
C SER A 23 2.90 -0.20 0.17
N TYR A 24 4.08 -0.10 0.78
CA TYR A 24 4.72 1.18 1.10
C TYR A 24 6.16 1.12 0.62
N LEU A 25 6.61 2.17 -0.06
CA LEU A 25 8.01 2.41 -0.33
C LEU A 25 8.57 3.21 0.86
N ILE A 26 9.51 2.62 1.57
CA ILE A 26 10.14 3.20 2.77
C ILE A 26 11.57 3.58 2.41
N ASN A 27 11.95 4.83 2.68
CA ASN A 27 13.30 5.32 2.42
C ASN A 27 14.31 4.80 3.47
N PRO A 28 15.62 4.98 3.27
CA PRO A 28 16.62 4.52 4.24
C PRO A 28 16.50 5.13 5.63
N ASP A 29 15.89 6.30 5.77
CA ASP A 29 15.62 6.97 7.07
C ASP A 29 14.40 6.38 7.80
N GLY A 30 13.73 5.38 7.22
CA GLY A 30 12.56 4.72 7.79
C GLY A 30 11.24 5.47 7.58
N LEU A 31 11.22 6.48 6.71
CA LEU A 31 10.03 7.26 6.38
C LEU A 31 9.32 6.67 5.14
N ILE A 32 7.99 6.74 5.12
CA ILE A 32 7.19 6.35 3.96
C ILE A 32 7.38 7.40 2.86
N ALA A 33 8.07 7.02 1.79
CA ALA A 33 8.25 7.85 0.60
C ALA A 33 7.04 7.77 -0.35
N LYS A 34 6.38 6.60 -0.43
CA LYS A 34 5.16 6.41 -1.24
C LYS A 34 4.28 5.30 -0.67
N SER A 35 2.97 5.43 -0.84
CA SER A 35 1.97 4.40 -0.49
C SER A 35 1.21 3.97 -1.74
N TYR A 36 1.05 2.65 -1.93
CA TYR A 36 0.25 2.07 -3.00
C TYR A 36 -1.00 1.45 -2.38
N ASP A 37 -2.16 1.99 -2.72
CA ASP A 37 -3.45 1.57 -2.19
C ASP A 37 -4.25 0.80 -3.26
N PHE A 38 -4.59 -0.45 -2.95
CA PHE A 38 -5.31 -1.35 -3.85
C PHE A 38 -6.81 -1.46 -3.53
N ARG A 39 -7.39 -0.46 -2.86
CA ARG A 39 -8.82 -0.36 -2.53
C ARG A 39 -9.75 -0.60 -3.73
N ASP A 40 -9.43 0.03 -4.85
CA ASP A 40 -10.32 0.13 -6.02
C ASP A 40 -9.79 -0.63 -7.25
N SER A 41 -8.53 -1.09 -7.22
CA SER A 41 -7.91 -1.81 -8.33
C SER A 41 -6.99 -2.92 -7.81
N PRO A 42 -7.44 -4.19 -7.82
CA PRO A 42 -6.65 -5.32 -7.35
C PRO A 42 -5.66 -5.84 -8.41
N ASP A 43 -5.54 -5.17 -9.56
CA ASP A 43 -4.55 -5.56 -10.57
C ASP A 43 -3.16 -5.16 -10.08
N LEU A 44 -2.29 -6.16 -9.98
CA LEU A 44 -0.93 -6.05 -9.47
C LEU A 44 0.10 -6.37 -10.55
N SER A 45 -0.35 -6.64 -11.78
CA SER A 45 0.53 -6.94 -12.90
C SER A 45 1.51 -5.80 -13.17
N GLU A 46 1.08 -4.55 -12.96
CA GLU A 46 1.90 -3.35 -13.16
C GLU A 46 2.60 -2.88 -11.88
N HIS A 47 2.15 -3.30 -10.70
CA HIS A 47 2.61 -2.75 -9.41
C HIS A 47 4.14 -2.84 -9.23
N ALA A 48 4.75 -3.96 -9.63
CA ALA A 48 6.19 -4.13 -9.51
C ALA A 48 6.96 -3.11 -10.37
N GLN A 49 6.48 -2.84 -11.58
CA GLN A 49 7.11 -1.88 -12.47
C GLN A 49 6.91 -0.44 -11.96
N ASP A 50 5.71 -0.12 -11.44
CA ASP A 50 5.45 1.18 -10.82
C ASP A 50 6.39 1.44 -9.64
N ALA A 51 6.56 0.44 -8.77
CA ALA A 51 7.48 0.56 -7.64
C ALA A 51 8.93 0.78 -8.09
N LEU A 52 9.39 0.10 -9.14
CA LEU A 52 10.73 0.29 -9.70
C LEU A 52 10.91 1.68 -10.34
N ASN A 53 9.88 2.18 -11.02
CA ASN A 53 9.89 3.52 -11.60
C ASN A 53 9.99 4.59 -10.50
N ASP A 54 9.22 4.43 -9.43
CA ASP A 54 9.25 5.33 -8.28
C ASP A 54 10.59 5.29 -7.53
N ILE A 55 11.18 4.10 -7.36
CA ILE A 55 12.53 3.97 -6.80
C ILE A 55 13.55 4.73 -7.65
N SER A 56 13.45 4.61 -8.98
CA SER A 56 14.36 5.29 -9.91
C SER A 56 14.20 6.82 -9.87
N ASN A 57 12.99 7.31 -9.64
CA ASN A 57 12.70 8.76 -9.54
C ASN A 57 13.04 9.37 -8.18
N LEU A 58 13.31 8.54 -7.16
CA LEU A 58 13.72 8.98 -5.81
C LEU A 58 15.24 8.94 -5.61
N SER A 59 15.98 8.43 -6.60
CA SER A 59 17.45 8.43 -6.67
C SER A 59 17.99 9.75 -7.20
#